data_AF-A0A345YIT6-F1
#
_entry.id   AF-A0A345YIT6-F1
#
_cell.length_a   1.000
_cell.length_b   1.000
_cell.length_c   1.000
_cell.angle_alpha   90.00
_cell.angle_beta   90.00
_cell.angle_gamma   90.00
#
_symmetry.space_group_name_H-M   'P 1'
#
loop_
_entity.id
_entity.type
_entity.pdbx_description
1 polymer ?
#
loop_
_entity_poly.entity_id
_entity_poly.type
_entity_poly.pdbx_seq_one_letter_code
_entity_poly.pdbx_strand_id
1 'polypeptide(L)'
;MLKPNHDKADLLMTVARRHGQHPVNRRHQPPLRVFKQLIKGGYLKVTRPQGYKPRTTWVVFTPKGREEAIKLAPHYGMNAANLAADEPELKAAA
;
A
#
# COMPACT_ATOMS: atom_id res chain seq x y z
N MET A 1 18.06 -12.53 13.60
CA MET A 1 16.70 -12.14 14.03
C MET A 1 16.41 -10.74 13.52
N LEU A 2 15.58 -10.61 12.48
CA LEU A 2 15.15 -9.31 11.95
C LEU A 2 14.23 -8.63 12.97
N LYS A 3 14.47 -7.34 13.27
CA LYS A 3 13.68 -6.55 14.23
C LYS A 3 12.21 -6.44 13.75
N PRO A 4 11.21 -6.33 14.66
CA PRO A 4 9.78 -6.27 14.32
C PRO A 4 9.34 -5.09 13.42
N ASN A 5 10.25 -4.14 13.16
CA ASN A 5 9.99 -3.03 12.23
C ASN A 5 10.27 -3.39 10.76
N HIS A 6 10.96 -4.50 10.48
CA HIS A 6 11.18 -4.96 9.10
C HIS A 6 9.86 -5.36 8.43
N ASP A 7 9.00 -6.11 9.13
CA ASP A 7 7.70 -6.54 8.58
C ASP A 7 6.84 -5.35 8.12
N LYS A 8 6.88 -4.23 8.83
CA LYS A 8 6.16 -3.01 8.45
C LYS A 8 6.76 -2.37 7.20
N ALA A 9 8.08 -2.26 7.15
CA ALA A 9 8.79 -1.71 6.00
C ALA A 9 8.59 -2.59 4.76
N ASP A 10 8.71 -3.91 4.89
CA ASP A 10 8.50 -4.88 3.82
C ASP A 10 7.07 -4.80 3.26
N LEU A 11 6.08 -4.63 4.13
CA LEU A 11 4.69 -4.45 3.72
C LEU A 11 4.43 -3.11 3.03
N LEU A 12 5.03 -2.01 3.52
CA LEU A 12 4.97 -0.72 2.81
C LEU A 12 5.62 -0.85 1.43
N MET A 13 6.77 -1.51 1.32
CA MET A 13 7.44 -1.73 0.04
C MET A 13 6.65 -2.66 -0.88
N THR A 14 5.89 -3.61 -0.34
CA THR A 14 4.98 -4.46 -1.13
C THR A 14 3.87 -3.64 -1.79
N VAL A 15 3.32 -2.66 -1.08
CA VAL A 15 2.33 -1.72 -1.65
C VAL A 15 3.00 -0.73 -2.60
N ALA A 16 4.22 -0.28 -2.28
CA ALA A 16 5.01 0.62 -3.11
C ALA A 16 5.33 0.04 -4.49
N ARG A 17 5.71 -1.24 -4.56
CA ARG A 17 5.95 -1.97 -5.83
C ARG A 17 4.75 -2.03 -6.76
N ARG A 18 3.55 -1.76 -6.23
CA ARG A 18 2.30 -1.73 -6.99
C ARG A 18 1.74 -0.31 -7.08
N HIS A 19 2.61 0.68 -7.26
CA HIS A 19 2.19 2.08 -7.45
C HIS A 19 1.34 2.61 -6.30
N GLY A 20 1.63 2.17 -5.07
CA GLY A 20 0.90 2.60 -3.89
C GLY A 20 -0.49 1.98 -3.71
N GLN A 21 -0.84 0.96 -4.50
CA GLN A 21 -2.11 0.25 -4.40
C GLN A 21 -1.93 -1.26 -4.42
N HIS A 22 -2.49 -1.95 -3.43
CA HIS A 22 -2.44 -3.40 -3.36
C HIS A 22 -3.84 -4.01 -3.26
N PRO A 23 -4.26 -4.85 -4.23
CA PRO A 23 -5.50 -5.57 -4.13
C PRO A 23 -5.41 -6.63 -3.03
N VAL A 24 -6.41 -6.73 -2.17
CA VAL A 24 -6.55 -7.77 -1.16
C VAL A 24 -7.83 -8.54 -1.43
N ASN A 25 -7.65 -9.79 -1.82
CA ASN A 25 -8.72 -10.74 -2.07
C ASN A 25 -8.63 -11.88 -1.05
N ARG A 26 -9.76 -12.24 -0.45
CA ARG A 26 -9.88 -13.34 0.53
C ARG A 26 -9.32 -14.69 0.03
N ARG A 27 -9.24 -14.92 -1.28
CA ARG A 27 -8.78 -16.21 -1.86
C ARG A 27 -7.31 -16.28 -2.27
N HIS A 28 -6.66 -15.17 -2.63
CA HIS A 28 -5.40 -15.23 -3.40
C HIS A 28 -4.32 -14.24 -2.98
N GLN A 29 -4.57 -13.37 -1.99
CA GLN A 29 -3.61 -12.33 -1.59
C GLN A 29 -3.51 -12.26 -0.06
N PRO A 30 -2.39 -11.75 0.50
CA PRO A 30 -2.18 -11.69 1.93
C PRO A 30 -3.41 -11.13 2.64
N PRO A 31 -3.88 -11.77 3.72
CA PRO A 31 -5.11 -11.35 4.36
C PRO A 31 -4.99 -9.91 4.85
N LEU A 32 -6.10 -9.16 4.83
CA LEU A 32 -6.18 -7.78 5.38
C LEU A 32 -5.57 -7.66 6.79
N ARG A 33 -5.53 -8.76 7.56
CA ARG A 33 -4.86 -8.85 8.86
C ARG A 33 -3.39 -8.47 8.81
N VAL A 34 -2.69 -8.78 7.73
CA VAL A 34 -1.27 -8.44 7.52
C VAL A 34 -1.08 -6.93 7.45
N PHE A 35 -1.98 -6.21 6.77
CA PHE A 35 -1.96 -4.74 6.69
C PHE A 35 -2.63 -4.03 7.87
N LYS A 36 -3.26 -4.76 8.80
CA LYS A 36 -4.08 -4.18 9.88
C LYS A 36 -3.31 -3.17 10.73
N GLN A 37 -2.03 -3.42 11.01
CA GLN A 37 -1.21 -2.48 11.79
C GLN A 37 -0.90 -1.20 11.02
N LEU A 38 -0.64 -1.29 9.71
CA LEU A 38 -0.38 -0.13 8.85
C LEU A 38 -1.66 0.70 8.63
N ILE A 39 -2.82 0.03 8.53
CA ILE A 39 -4.13 0.68 8.47
C ILE A 39 -4.42 1.41 9.78
N LYS A 40 -4.25 0.74 10.93
CA LYS A 40 -4.44 1.36 12.25
C LYS A 40 -3.46 2.52 12.50
N GLY A 41 -2.24 2.42 11.99
CA GLY A 41 -1.22 3.47 12.06
C GLY A 41 -1.44 4.66 11.11
N GLY A 42 -2.46 4.57 10.24
CA GLY A 42 -2.81 5.62 9.30
C GLY A 42 -1.90 5.71 8.08
N TYR A 43 -1.09 4.69 7.79
CA TYR A 43 -0.22 4.64 6.61
C TYR A 43 -0.95 4.12 5.36
N LEU A 44 -1.99 3.30 5.58
CA LEU A 44 -2.77 2.70 4.51
C LEU A 44 -4.27 2.92 4.74
N LYS A 45 -5.02 3.13 3.65
CA LYS A 45 -6.48 3.21 3.64
C LYS A 45 -7.03 2.03 2.85
N VAL A 46 -8.14 1.47 3.32
CA VAL A 46 -8.86 0.43 2.58
C VAL A 46 -9.91 1.10 1.69
N THR A 47 -9.88 0.80 0.40
CA THR A 47 -10.85 1.31 -0.57
C THR A 47 -11.50 0.14 -1.32
N ARG A 48 -12.71 0.38 -1.83
CA ARG A 48 -13.40 -0.53 -2.75
C ARG A 48 -13.71 0.29 -4.01
N PRO A 49 -12.89 0.19 -5.06
CA PRO A 49 -13.19 0.90 -6.29
C PRO A 49 -14.51 0.37 -6.87
N GLN A 50 -15.42 1.29 -7.20
CA GLN A 50 -16.65 0.96 -7.92
C GLN A 50 -16.29 0.36 -9.29
N GLY A 51 -16.98 -0.70 -9.71
CA GLY A 51 -16.73 -1.39 -10.99
C GLY A 51 -15.80 -2.60 -10.94
N TYR A 52 -15.14 -2.88 -9.81
CA TYR A 52 -14.31 -4.09 -9.65
C TYR A 52 -15.07 -5.24 -8.99
N LYS A 53 -14.59 -6.49 -9.19
CA LYS A 53 -15.21 -7.72 -8.65
C LYS A 53 -15.58 -7.54 -7.16
N PRO A 54 -16.79 -7.92 -6.72
CA PRO A 54 -17.35 -7.58 -5.40
C PRO A 54 -16.58 -8.14 -4.18
N ARG A 55 -15.54 -8.95 -4.40
CA ARG A 55 -14.75 -9.63 -3.36
C ARG A 55 -13.32 -9.10 -3.24
N THR A 56 -12.93 -8.12 -4.06
CA THR A 56 -11.60 -7.51 -4.00
C THR A 56 -11.67 -6.18 -3.27
N THR A 57 -10.90 -6.07 -2.19
CA THR A 57 -10.68 -4.81 -1.47
C THR A 57 -9.32 -4.27 -1.91
N TRP A 58 -9.08 -2.98 -1.82
CA TRP A 58 -7.78 -2.40 -2.14
C TRP A 58 -7.21 -1.72 -0.91
N VAL A 59 -5.90 -1.78 -0.77
CA VAL A 59 -5.16 -1.08 0.26
C VAL A 59 -4.30 -0.05 -0.46
N VAL A 60 -4.51 1.21 -0.14
CA VAL A 60 -3.91 2.37 -0.84
C VAL A 60 -3.11 3.20 0.15
N PHE A 61 -2.01 3.81 -0.28
CA PHE A 61 -1.27 4.74 0.56
C PHE A 61 -2.11 5.95 0.99
N THR A 62 -1.94 6.35 2.24
CA THR A 62 -2.26 7.71 2.69
C THR A 62 -1.05 8.62 2.43
N PRO A 63 -1.19 9.95 2.55
CA PRO A 63 -0.06 10.87 2.47
C PRO A 63 1.08 10.46 3.42
N LYS A 64 0.74 10.13 4.67
CA LYS A 64 1.67 9.62 5.69
C LYS A 64 2.35 8.30 5.26
N GLY A 65 1.60 7.38 4.66
CA GLY A 65 2.15 6.12 4.13
C GLY A 65 3.16 6.31 3.02
N ARG A 66 2.86 7.25 2.12
CA ARG A 66 3.71 7.60 0.99
C ARG A 66 5.02 8.23 1.44
N GLU A 67 4.99 9.19 2.35
CA GLU A 67 6.21 9.80 2.90
C GLU A 67 7.14 8.76 3.52
N GLU A 68 6.57 7.82 4.28
CA GLU A 68 7.35 6.76 4.90
C GLU A 68 7.93 5.79 3.87
N ALA A 69 7.16 5.44 2.84
CA ALA A 69 7.63 4.61 1.73
C ALA A 69 8.76 5.27 0.92
N ILE A 70 8.70 6.59 0.73
CA ILE A 70 9.75 7.37 0.04
C ILE A 70 11.05 7.34 0.83
N LYS A 71 11.00 7.48 2.16
CA LYS A 71 12.18 7.37 3.03
C LYS A 71 12.79 5.97 2.97
N LEU A 72 11.96 4.95 2.86
CA LEU A 72 12.40 3.55 2.80
C LEU A 72 12.95 3.16 1.42
N ALA A 73 12.43 3.74 0.33
CA ALA A 73 12.76 3.34 -1.05
C ALA A 73 14.27 3.18 -1.37
N PRO A 74 15.17 4.08 -0.95
CA PRO A 74 16.62 3.94 -1.19
C PRO A 74 17.21 2.67 -0.58
N HIS A 75 16.71 2.25 0.60
CA HIS A 75 17.19 1.05 1.30
C HIS A 75 16.78 -0.26 0.60
N TYR A 76 15.80 -0.19 -0.30
CA TYR A 76 15.29 -1.34 -1.06
C TYR A 76 15.65 -1.26 -2.56
N GLY A 77 16.53 -0.35 -2.95
CA GLY A 77 16.94 -0.15 -4.35
C GLY A 77 15.82 0.34 -5.26
N MET A 78 14.80 1.02 -4.72
CA MET A 78 13.70 1.60 -5.50
C MET A 78 13.92 3.09 -5.75
N ASN A 79 13.59 3.53 -6.96
CA ASN A 79 13.60 4.95 -7.31
C ASN A 79 12.43 5.66 -6.60
N ALA A 80 12.75 6.48 -5.60
CA ALA A 80 11.79 7.29 -4.85
C ALA A 80 10.92 8.20 -5.75
N ALA A 81 11.44 8.59 -6.91
CA ALA A 81 10.73 9.42 -7.90
C ALA A 81 9.45 8.75 -8.45
N ASN A 82 9.44 7.42 -8.62
CA ASN A 82 8.26 6.70 -9.12
C ASN A 82 7.15 6.55 -8.04
N LEU A 83 7.50 6.73 -6.76
CA LEU A 83 6.57 6.60 -5.63
C LEU A 83 5.87 7.90 -5.27
N ALA A 84 6.50 9.04 -5.58
CA ALA A 84 5.97 10.38 -5.37
C ALA A 84 4.99 10.82 -6.48
N ALA A 85 5.19 10.34 -7.71
CA ALA A 85 4.46 10.82 -8.89
C ALA A 85 3.02 10.29 -9.03
N ASP A 86 2.69 9.14 -8.43
CA ASP A 86 1.35 8.56 -8.57
C ASP A 86 0.39 9.14 -7.51
N GLU A 87 -0.10 10.38 -7.60
CA GLU A 87 -1.44 10.60 -7.04
C GLU A 87 -2.36 9.60 -7.76
N PRO A 88 -2.91 8.57 -7.10
CA PRO A 88 -3.96 7.85 -7.77
C PRO A 88 -5.14 8.82 -7.71
N GLU A 89 -5.25 9.64 -8.75
CA GLU A 89 -6.53 9.98 -9.32
C GLU A 89 -7.23 8.63 -9.54
N LEU A 90 -7.89 8.15 -8.48
CA LEU A 90 -9.11 7.38 -8.60
C LEU A 90 -9.95 8.24 -9.53
N LYS A 91 -9.88 7.95 -10.83
CA LYS A 91 -10.71 8.57 -11.86
C LYS A 91 -12.09 8.69 -11.23
N ALA A 92 -12.47 9.92 -10.92
CA ALA A 92 -13.83 10.26 -10.62
C ALA A 92 -14.57 10.00 -11.93
N ALA A 93 -14.97 8.75 -12.14
CA ALA A 93 -15.91 8.36 -13.16
C ALA A 93 -17.28 8.83 -12.63
N ALA A 94 -17.53 10.13 -12.79
CA ALA A 94 -18.85 10.71 -12.80
C ALA A 94 -19.29 10.85 -14.26
#